data_AF-A0A059WR80-F1
#
_entry.id   AF-A0A059WR80-F1
#
_cell.length_a   1.000
_cell.length_b   1.000
_cell.length_c   1.000
_cell.angle_alpha   90.00
_cell.angle_beta   90.00
_cell.angle_gamma   90.00
#
_symmetry.space_group_name_H-M   'P 1'
#
loop_
_entity.id
_entity.type
_entity.pdbx_description
1 polymer ?
#
loop_
_entity_poly.entity_id
_entity_poly.type
_entity_poly.pdbx_seq_one_letter_code
_entity_poly.pdbx_strand_id
1 'polypeptide(L)'
;MLRCRKTIGGHRKFELEDIIEFQNQCDLAKKEAAEHGKAECGGELKRLLNESDFEGLSNCYKQAALAGQSVLVSSLLSQSNQHGFSLATIGEEIIKPAMREVGEMWRTGKIRVLDEHLATLSTIEALTDLHGQVVRNANPDRIAIVGCSEGELHQLASILVRDMLEAEGWKVVYLGSHTPLFSFAEAINR
;
A
#
# COMPACT_ATOMS: atom_id res chain seq x y z
N MET A 1 -8.34 -16.22 27.98
CA MET A 1 -8.50 -16.57 26.54
C MET A 1 -9.39 -15.50 25.92
N LEU A 2 -8.99 -14.92 24.78
CA LEU A 2 -9.74 -13.81 24.16
C LEU A 2 -11.12 -14.29 23.68
N ARG A 3 -12.20 -13.63 24.13
CA ARG A 3 -13.58 -13.97 23.76
C ARG A 3 -13.80 -13.70 22.27
N CYS A 4 -14.49 -14.61 21.60
CA CYS A 4 -14.69 -14.56 20.15
C CYS A 4 -16.17 -14.82 19.81
N ARG A 5 -16.75 -13.97 18.96
CA ARG A 5 -18.05 -14.18 18.33
C ARG A 5 -17.86 -14.75 16.93
N LYS A 6 -18.89 -15.40 16.37
CA LYS A 6 -18.86 -15.90 15.00
C LYS A 6 -19.69 -15.00 14.09
N THR A 7 -19.14 -14.62 12.95
CA THR A 7 -19.93 -13.98 11.88
C THR A 7 -20.86 -15.01 11.22
N ILE A 8 -21.80 -14.57 10.38
CA ILE A 8 -22.67 -15.45 9.58
C ILE A 8 -21.83 -16.45 8.75
N GLY A 9 -20.69 -16.01 8.23
CA GLY A 9 -19.74 -16.87 7.50
C GLY A 9 -18.83 -17.74 8.39
N GLY A 10 -19.04 -17.76 9.71
CA GLY A 10 -18.25 -18.58 10.63
C GLY A 10 -16.86 -18.02 10.97
N HIS A 11 -16.51 -16.81 10.51
CA HIS A 11 -15.26 -16.13 10.86
C HIS A 11 -15.28 -15.66 12.32
N ARG A 12 -14.08 -15.56 12.92
CA ARG A 12 -13.91 -15.07 14.28
C ARG A 12 -13.99 -13.54 14.30
N LYS A 13 -14.90 -12.98 15.10
CA LYS A 13 -15.05 -11.54 15.36
C LYS A 13 -14.69 -11.27 16.83
N PHE A 14 -13.90 -10.23 17.06
CA PHE A 14 -13.50 -9.75 18.38
C PHE A 14 -13.99 -8.32 18.55
N GLU A 15 -14.65 -8.00 19.66
CA GLU A 15 -15.00 -6.61 19.96
C GLU A 15 -13.83 -5.91 20.64
N LEU A 16 -13.75 -4.58 20.51
CA LEU A 16 -12.67 -3.79 21.09
C LEU A 16 -12.61 -3.96 22.62
N GLU A 17 -13.76 -4.05 23.27
CA GLU A 17 -13.89 -4.29 24.71
C GLU A 17 -13.24 -5.62 25.14
N ASP A 18 -13.50 -6.70 24.39
CA ASP A 18 -12.92 -8.03 24.66
C ASP A 18 -11.39 -8.00 24.51
N ILE A 19 -10.88 -7.22 23.54
CA ILE A 19 -9.43 -7.03 23.31
C ILE A 19 -8.79 -6.25 24.46
N ILE A 20 -9.41 -5.15 24.90
CA ILE A 20 -8.92 -4.34 26.02
C ILE A 20 -8.91 -5.16 27.32
N GLU A 21 -9.98 -5.92 27.59
CA GLU A 21 -10.07 -6.81 28.75
C GLU A 21 -8.92 -7.84 28.73
N PHE A 22 -8.68 -8.48 27.57
CA PHE A 22 -7.61 -9.45 27.40
C PHE A 22 -6.21 -8.83 27.54
N GLN A 23 -5.97 -7.64 26.98
CA GLN A 23 -4.69 -6.93 27.11
C GLN A 23 -4.37 -6.63 28.57
N ASN A 24 -5.35 -6.15 29.34
CA ASN A 24 -5.20 -5.88 30.77
C ASN A 24 -4.93 -7.18 31.56
N GLN A 25 -5.58 -8.29 31.21
CA GLN A 25 -5.36 -9.60 31.86
C GLN A 25 -3.97 -10.19 31.58
N CYS A 26 -3.42 -9.92 30.40
CA CYS A 26 -2.13 -10.47 29.97
C CYS A 26 -0.94 -9.52 30.18
N ASP A 27 -1.15 -8.37 30.83
CA ASP A 27 -0.13 -7.31 31.01
C ASP A 27 0.57 -6.92 29.68
N LEU A 28 -0.21 -6.88 28.60
CA LEU A 28 0.29 -6.49 27.29
C LEU A 28 0.33 -4.96 27.21
N ALA A 29 1.48 -4.41 26.79
CA ALA A 29 1.71 -2.96 26.72
C ALA A 29 0.57 -2.22 26.00
N LYS A 30 0.00 -1.23 26.69
CA LYS A 30 -0.93 -0.26 26.10
C LYS A 30 -0.14 0.62 25.12
N LYS A 31 -0.39 0.53 23.82
CA LYS A 31 0.04 1.60 22.91
C LYS A 31 -0.88 2.79 23.20
N GLU A 32 -0.29 3.92 23.58
CA GLU A 32 -0.95 5.21 23.50
C GLU A 32 -1.55 5.31 22.10
N ALA A 33 -2.85 5.61 22.03
CA ALA A 33 -3.47 5.99 20.77
C ALA A 33 -2.68 7.20 20.29
N ALA A 34 -1.78 6.99 19.32
CA ALA A 34 -0.99 8.07 18.77
C ALA A 34 -1.98 9.17 18.40
N GLU A 35 -1.79 10.34 19.00
CA GLU A 35 -2.43 11.57 18.60
C GLU A 35 -1.97 11.81 17.16
N HIS A 36 -2.71 11.22 16.23
CA HIS A 36 -2.51 11.43 14.82
C HIS A 36 -2.96 12.85 14.55
N GLY A 37 -1.98 13.74 14.56
CA GLY A 37 -2.14 15.15 14.32
C GLY A 37 -3.09 15.37 13.16
N LYS A 38 -4.10 16.21 13.40
CA LYS A 38 -4.87 16.83 12.33
C LYS A 38 -3.90 17.69 11.53
N ALA A 39 -3.20 17.09 10.58
CA ALA A 39 -2.34 17.83 9.69
C ALA A 39 -3.23 18.63 8.74
N GLU A 40 -2.94 19.93 8.65
CA GLU A 40 -3.40 20.87 7.63
C GLU A 40 -2.90 20.41 6.24
N CYS A 41 -3.38 19.25 5.79
CA CYS A 41 -2.76 18.48 4.72
C CYS A 41 -2.90 19.16 3.35
N GLY A 42 -3.95 19.95 3.14
CA GLY A 42 -4.24 20.54 1.83
C GLY A 42 -3.30 21.69 1.41
N GLY A 43 -2.78 22.47 2.36
CA GLY A 43 -1.90 23.61 2.07
C GLY A 43 -0.48 23.16 1.78
N GLU A 44 0.06 22.33 2.67
CA GLU A 44 1.43 21.82 2.56
C GLU A 44 1.60 20.88 1.36
N LEU A 45 0.64 19.97 1.12
CA LEU A 45 0.72 19.08 -0.04
C LEU A 45 0.78 19.84 -1.36
N LYS A 46 -0.01 20.91 -1.53
CA LYS A 46 0.03 21.74 -2.74
C LYS A 46 1.39 22.40 -2.94
N ARG A 47 2.00 22.88 -1.86
CA ARG A 47 3.34 23.48 -1.90
C ARG A 47 4.36 22.44 -2.36
N LEU A 48 4.38 21.27 -1.73
CA LEU A 48 5.29 20.16 -2.07
C LEU A 48 5.14 19.70 -3.52
N LEU A 49 3.89 19.58 -4.01
CA LEU A 49 3.62 19.23 -5.41
C LEU A 49 4.17 20.29 -6.38
N ASN A 50 3.87 21.57 -6.15
CA ASN A 50 4.33 22.67 -7.02
C ASN A 50 5.86 22.80 -7.05
N GLU A 51 6.53 22.55 -5.93
CA GLU A 51 7.99 22.58 -5.83
C GLU A 51 8.65 21.29 -6.33
N SER A 52 7.86 20.25 -6.65
CA SER A 52 8.37 18.90 -6.94
C SER A 52 9.31 18.38 -5.84
N ASP A 53 8.99 18.70 -4.58
CA ASP A 53 9.73 18.25 -3.40
C ASP A 53 9.37 16.78 -3.09
N PHE A 54 10.00 15.86 -3.81
CA PHE A 54 9.76 14.43 -3.67
C PHE A 54 10.18 13.89 -2.30
N GLU A 55 11.19 14.48 -1.65
CA GLU A 55 11.58 14.09 -0.29
C GLU A 55 10.47 14.42 0.71
N GLY A 56 9.90 15.64 0.62
CA GLY A 56 8.75 16.05 1.41
C GLY A 56 7.53 15.18 1.15
N LEU A 57 7.19 14.92 -0.12
CA LEU A 57 6.06 14.06 -0.51
C LEU A 57 6.21 12.63 0.03
N SER A 58 7.41 12.05 -0.12
CA SER A 58 7.77 10.72 0.40
C SER A 58 7.62 10.65 1.92
N ASN A 59 8.06 11.68 2.64
CA ASN A 59 7.92 11.76 4.09
C ASN A 59 6.46 11.88 4.54
N CYS A 60 5.65 12.71 3.88
CA CYS A 60 4.22 12.82 4.16
C CYS A 60 3.49 11.49 3.89
N TYR A 61 3.79 10.85 2.77
CA TYR A 61 3.26 9.54 2.42
C TYR A 61 3.63 8.48 3.47
N LYS A 62 4.90 8.41 3.87
CA LYS A 62 5.40 7.47 4.91
C LYS A 62 4.65 7.63 6.23
N GLN A 63 4.47 8.87 6.69
CA GLN A 63 3.78 9.15 7.95
C GLN A 63 2.32 8.71 7.90
N ALA A 64 1.60 9.05 6.81
CA ALA A 64 0.22 8.63 6.62
C ALA A 64 0.08 7.10 6.50
N ALA A 65 1.01 6.44 5.80
CA ALA A 65 1.02 5.00 5.64
C ALA A 65 1.25 4.27 6.98
N LEU A 66 2.27 4.67 7.76
CA LEU A 66 2.54 4.11 9.10
C LEU A 66 1.37 4.32 10.07
N ALA A 67 0.63 5.43 9.90
CA ALA A 67 -0.57 5.75 10.66
C ALA A 67 -1.81 4.94 10.24
N GLY A 68 -1.75 4.14 9.17
CA GLY A 68 -2.91 3.44 8.62
C GLY A 68 -3.95 4.36 7.99
N GLN A 69 -3.58 5.59 7.62
CA GLN A 69 -4.49 6.61 7.09
C GLN A 69 -4.67 6.45 5.57
N SER A 70 -5.25 5.33 5.15
CA SER A 70 -5.38 4.98 3.72
C SER A 70 -6.05 6.05 2.86
N VAL A 71 -7.04 6.77 3.40
CA VAL A 71 -7.68 7.92 2.71
C VAL A 71 -6.69 9.05 2.41
N LEU A 72 -5.79 9.38 3.34
CA LEU A 72 -4.77 10.40 3.11
C LEU A 72 -3.71 9.93 2.12
N VAL A 73 -3.32 8.65 2.20
CA VAL A 73 -2.40 8.03 1.23
C VAL A 73 -3.01 8.09 -0.19
N SER A 74 -4.26 7.65 -0.34
CA SER A 74 -5.01 7.68 -1.61
C SER A 74 -5.13 9.10 -2.16
N SER A 75 -5.46 10.07 -1.31
CA SER A 75 -5.54 11.48 -1.67
C SER A 75 -4.20 12.06 -2.13
N LEU A 76 -3.10 11.75 -1.44
CA LEU A 76 -1.75 12.21 -1.81
C LEU A 76 -1.33 11.65 -3.17
N LEU A 77 -1.49 10.33 -3.40
CA LEU A 77 -1.09 9.70 -4.65
C LEU A 77 -1.98 10.16 -5.82
N SER A 78 -3.29 10.29 -5.59
CA SER A 78 -4.24 10.83 -6.57
C SER A 78 -3.92 12.28 -6.96
N GLN A 79 -3.68 13.16 -5.98
CA GLN A 79 -3.29 14.54 -6.27
C GLN A 79 -1.93 14.64 -6.97
N SER A 80 -0.98 13.77 -6.63
CA SER A 80 0.31 13.68 -7.34
C SER A 80 0.12 13.33 -8.81
N ASN A 81 -0.74 12.35 -9.11
CA ASN A 81 -1.07 11.98 -10.48
C ASN A 81 -1.83 13.09 -11.22
N GLN A 82 -2.79 13.74 -10.56
CA GLN A 82 -3.53 14.88 -11.12
C GLN A 82 -2.64 16.11 -11.38
N HIS A 83 -1.59 16.30 -10.60
CA HIS A 83 -0.57 17.34 -10.82
C HIS A 83 0.28 17.05 -12.08
N GLY A 84 0.26 15.81 -12.59
CA GLY A 84 0.94 15.40 -13.81
C GLY A 84 2.16 14.50 -13.58
N PHE A 85 2.43 14.08 -12.34
CA PHE A 85 3.48 13.09 -12.11
C PHE A 85 3.05 11.72 -12.65
N SER A 86 3.94 11.09 -13.41
CA SER A 86 3.70 9.76 -13.94
C SER A 86 3.64 8.71 -12.81
N LEU A 87 2.99 7.58 -13.05
CA LEU A 87 3.03 6.44 -12.11
C LEU A 87 4.47 5.98 -11.83
N ALA A 88 5.36 6.06 -12.82
CA ALA A 88 6.78 5.77 -12.65
C ALA A 88 7.41 6.72 -11.62
N THR A 89 7.17 8.02 -11.75
CA THR A 89 7.63 9.05 -10.80
C THR A 89 7.07 8.82 -9.40
N ILE A 90 5.76 8.58 -9.28
CA ILE A 90 5.10 8.32 -7.99
C ILE A 90 5.69 7.06 -7.33
N GLY A 91 5.86 5.99 -8.11
CA GLY A 91 6.43 4.73 -7.63
C GLY A 91 7.89 4.89 -7.18
N GLU A 92 8.72 5.54 -7.98
CA GLU A 92 10.17 5.65 -7.76
C GLU A 92 10.58 6.72 -6.75
N GLU A 93 9.93 7.89 -6.76
CA GLU A 93 10.33 9.05 -5.95
C GLU A 93 9.55 9.18 -4.64
N ILE A 94 8.34 8.61 -4.55
CA ILE A 94 7.49 8.72 -3.36
C ILE A 94 7.38 7.37 -2.64
N ILE A 95 6.83 6.36 -3.31
CA ILE A 95 6.47 5.09 -2.65
C ILE A 95 7.71 4.28 -2.28
N LYS A 96 8.63 4.08 -3.24
CA LYS A 96 9.84 3.26 -3.07
C LYS A 96 10.76 3.74 -1.94
N PRO A 97 11.17 5.02 -1.85
CA PRO A 97 12.04 5.48 -0.77
C PRO A 97 11.37 5.33 0.60
N ALA A 98 10.09 5.71 0.73
CA ALA A 98 9.35 5.58 1.96
C ALA A 98 9.18 4.11 2.41
N MET A 99 8.76 3.22 1.51
CA MET A 99 8.54 1.81 1.85
C MET A 99 9.86 1.06 2.12
N ARG A 100 10.98 1.48 1.50
CA ARG A 100 12.30 0.99 1.87
C ARG A 100 12.67 1.39 3.31
N GLU A 101 12.40 2.64 3.69
CA GLU A 101 12.64 3.10 5.05
C GLU A 101 11.73 2.36 6.06
N VAL A 102 10.45 2.17 5.74
CA VAL A 102 9.52 1.36 6.56
C VAL A 102 10.07 -0.06 6.77
N GLY A 103 10.49 -0.72 5.69
CA GLY A 103 11.09 -2.07 5.77
C GLY A 103 12.35 -2.09 6.63
N GLU A 104 13.21 -1.08 6.52
CA GLU A 104 14.43 -0.94 7.33
C GLU A 104 14.12 -0.67 8.82
N MET A 105 13.13 0.19 9.10
CA MET A 105 12.64 0.44 10.45
C MET A 105 12.09 -0.83 11.09
N TRP A 106 11.37 -1.65 10.33
CA TRP A 106 10.87 -2.94 10.81
C TRP A 106 12.02 -3.92 11.06
N ARG A 107 12.94 -4.06 10.09
CA ARG A 107 14.11 -4.95 10.18
C ARG A 107 15.00 -4.63 11.37
N THR A 108 15.13 -3.35 11.71
CA THR A 108 15.92 -2.86 12.86
C THR A 108 15.12 -2.81 14.17
N GLY A 109 13.84 -3.19 14.17
CA GLY A 109 12.99 -3.22 15.36
C GLY A 109 12.52 -1.84 15.84
N LYS A 110 12.69 -0.78 15.04
CA LYS A 110 12.20 0.57 15.34
C LYS A 110 10.67 0.66 15.24
N ILE A 111 10.06 -0.14 14.37
CA ILE A 111 8.61 -0.30 14.28
C ILE A 111 8.25 -1.78 14.40
N ARG A 112 6.99 -2.06 14.75
CA ARG A 112 6.49 -3.43 14.88
C ARG A 112 5.86 -3.89 13.57
N VAL A 113 5.63 -5.20 13.47
CA VAL A 113 4.94 -5.80 12.32
C VAL A 113 3.57 -5.15 12.01
N LEU A 114 2.84 -4.70 13.04
CA LEU A 114 1.59 -3.97 12.86
C LEU A 114 1.79 -2.69 12.04
N ASP A 115 2.84 -1.92 12.36
CA ASP A 115 3.09 -0.63 11.72
C ASP A 115 3.49 -0.83 10.24
N GLU A 116 4.27 -1.87 9.94
CA GLU A 116 4.58 -2.29 8.56
C GLU A 116 3.31 -2.73 7.81
N HIS A 117 2.46 -3.56 8.42
CA HIS A 117 1.22 -4.01 7.80
C HIS A 117 0.28 -2.84 7.50
N LEU A 118 0.17 -1.86 8.40
CA LEU A 118 -0.61 -0.64 8.15
C LEU A 118 -0.08 0.13 6.94
N ALA A 119 1.24 0.30 6.84
CA ALA A 119 1.86 0.99 5.71
C ALA A 119 1.62 0.26 4.39
N THR A 120 1.90 -1.04 4.35
CA THR A 120 1.74 -1.88 3.16
C THR A 120 0.28 -1.95 2.70
N LEU A 121 -0.67 -2.19 3.61
CA LEU A 121 -2.09 -2.29 3.27
C LEU A 121 -2.68 -0.95 2.82
N SER A 122 -2.36 0.15 3.51
CA SER A 122 -2.80 1.49 3.10
C SER A 122 -2.30 1.86 1.71
N THR A 123 -1.07 1.44 1.38
CA THR A 123 -0.49 1.65 0.06
C THR A 123 -1.18 0.84 -1.02
N ILE A 124 -1.47 -0.44 -0.75
CA ILE A 124 -2.18 -1.32 -1.70
C ILE A 124 -3.60 -0.80 -1.97
N GLU A 125 -4.31 -0.35 -0.93
CA GLU A 125 -5.63 0.27 -1.07
C GLU A 125 -5.55 1.54 -1.93
N ALA A 126 -4.61 2.44 -1.63
CA ALA A 126 -4.41 3.67 -2.39
C ALA A 126 -4.01 3.42 -3.86
N LEU A 127 -3.18 2.41 -4.13
CA LEU A 127 -2.84 2.02 -5.50
C LEU A 127 -4.04 1.42 -6.23
N THR A 128 -4.91 0.69 -5.53
CA THR A 128 -6.16 0.16 -6.11
C THR A 128 -7.10 1.31 -6.50
N ASP A 129 -7.22 2.34 -5.66
CA ASP A 129 -7.99 3.53 -5.99
C ASP A 129 -7.39 4.31 -7.17
N LEU A 130 -6.06 4.49 -7.17
CA LEU A 130 -5.35 5.20 -8.23
C LEU A 130 -5.45 4.46 -9.56
N HIS A 131 -5.37 3.13 -9.53
CA HIS A 131 -5.52 2.27 -10.70
C HIS A 131 -6.82 2.59 -11.47
N GLY A 132 -7.94 2.82 -10.78
CA GLY A 132 -9.22 3.20 -11.41
C GLY A 132 -9.27 4.61 -12.02
N GLN A 133 -8.33 5.48 -11.69
CA GLN A 133 -8.31 6.89 -12.10
C GLN A 133 -7.39 7.15 -13.31
N VAL A 134 -6.44 6.26 -13.57
CA VAL A 134 -5.46 6.42 -14.64
C VAL A 134 -6.10 6.09 -16.00
N VAL A 135 -6.04 7.03 -16.92
CA VAL A 135 -6.48 6.83 -18.31
C VAL A 135 -5.48 5.92 -19.02
N ARG A 136 -5.98 4.86 -19.66
CA ARG A 136 -5.15 3.86 -20.35
C ARG A 136 -5.49 3.80 -21.82
N ASN A 137 -4.47 3.89 -22.66
CA ASN A 137 -4.58 3.66 -24.09
C ASN A 137 -4.06 2.27 -24.40
N ALA A 138 -4.91 1.25 -24.24
CA ALA A 138 -4.51 -0.13 -24.47
C ALA A 138 -4.09 -0.33 -25.93
N ASN A 139 -2.86 -0.77 -26.14
CA ASN A 139 -2.36 -1.29 -27.41
C ASN A 139 -2.52 -2.82 -27.40
N PRO A 140 -3.41 -3.40 -28.22
CA PRO A 140 -3.69 -4.83 -28.20
C PRO A 140 -2.47 -5.69 -28.59
N ASP A 141 -1.45 -5.11 -29.23
CA ASP A 141 -0.25 -5.82 -29.69
C ASP A 141 0.85 -5.91 -28.62
N ARG A 142 0.63 -5.33 -27.43
CA ARG A 142 1.60 -5.35 -26.32
C ARG A 142 1.02 -6.07 -25.11
N ILE A 143 1.58 -7.23 -24.78
CA ILE A 143 1.14 -8.07 -23.65
C ILE A 143 2.30 -8.29 -22.68
N ALA A 144 2.03 -8.12 -21.40
CA ALA A 144 2.96 -8.46 -20.32
C ALA A 144 2.30 -9.37 -19.29
N ILE A 145 3.08 -10.30 -18.72
CA ILE A 145 2.66 -11.14 -17.60
C ILE A 145 3.44 -10.66 -16.37
N VAL A 146 2.72 -10.32 -15.30
CA VAL A 146 3.31 -9.76 -14.08
C VAL A 146 2.82 -10.56 -12.88
N GLY A 147 3.74 -10.96 -11.99
CA GLY A 147 3.41 -11.65 -10.76
C GLY A 147 4.68 -11.93 -9.95
N CYS A 148 4.51 -12.41 -8.72
CA CYS A 148 5.63 -12.87 -7.89
C CYS A 148 5.74 -14.39 -7.93
N SER A 149 6.98 -14.89 -7.89
CA SER A 149 7.24 -16.33 -7.82
C SER A 149 6.69 -16.96 -6.55
N GLU A 150 6.57 -18.29 -6.55
CA GLU A 150 6.22 -19.07 -5.37
C GLU A 150 7.12 -18.70 -4.17
N GLY A 151 6.51 -18.62 -2.98
CA GLY A 151 7.18 -18.18 -1.76
C GLY A 151 7.33 -16.67 -1.59
N GLU A 152 7.17 -15.87 -2.65
CA GLU A 152 7.25 -14.41 -2.56
C GLU A 152 5.86 -13.79 -2.33
N LEU A 153 5.67 -13.24 -1.13
CA LEU A 153 4.42 -12.63 -0.67
C LEU A 153 4.39 -11.10 -0.85
N HIS A 154 5.54 -10.46 -1.07
CA HIS A 154 5.64 -9.01 -1.24
C HIS A 154 5.12 -8.61 -2.62
N GLN A 155 3.84 -8.24 -2.67
CA GLN A 155 3.15 -7.90 -3.91
C GLN A 155 3.33 -6.44 -4.36
N LEU A 156 3.73 -5.52 -3.48
CA LEU A 156 3.71 -4.08 -3.75
C LEU A 156 4.50 -3.70 -5.03
N ALA A 157 5.71 -4.23 -5.20
CA ALA A 157 6.50 -3.95 -6.38
C ALA A 157 5.84 -4.47 -7.66
N SER A 158 5.22 -5.66 -7.63
CA SER A 158 4.52 -6.23 -8.78
C SER A 158 3.27 -5.44 -9.16
N ILE A 159 2.57 -4.86 -8.17
CA ILE A 159 1.42 -3.95 -8.38
C ILE A 159 1.89 -2.69 -9.11
N LEU A 160 2.96 -2.06 -8.63
CA LEU A 160 3.53 -0.88 -9.28
C LEU A 160 3.96 -1.15 -10.72
N VAL A 161 4.66 -2.27 -10.96
CA VAL A 161 5.07 -2.68 -12.32
C VAL A 161 3.87 -2.90 -13.23
N ARG A 162 2.82 -3.59 -12.74
CA ARG A 162 1.56 -3.76 -13.48
C ARG A 162 0.98 -2.40 -13.87
N ASP A 163 0.81 -1.50 -12.90
CA ASP A 163 0.15 -0.22 -13.14
C ASP A 163 0.95 0.68 -14.10
N MET A 164 2.29 0.67 -14.00
CA MET A 164 3.18 1.38 -14.93
C MET A 164 3.07 0.84 -16.36
N LEU A 165 3.10 -0.48 -16.54
CA LEU A 165 2.97 -1.10 -17.87
C LEU A 165 1.61 -0.79 -18.50
N GLU A 166 0.54 -0.87 -17.73
CA GLU A 166 -0.80 -0.54 -18.21
C GLU A 166 -0.96 0.94 -18.57
N ALA A 167 -0.33 1.86 -17.83
CA ALA A 167 -0.29 3.27 -18.17
C ALA A 167 0.45 3.53 -19.49
N GLU A 168 1.47 2.73 -19.79
CA GLU A 168 2.19 2.72 -21.09
C GLU A 168 1.45 1.94 -22.20
N GLY A 169 0.21 1.52 -21.94
CA GLY A 169 -0.67 0.90 -22.92
C GLY A 169 -0.48 -0.61 -23.11
N TRP A 170 0.23 -1.29 -22.21
CA TRP A 170 0.31 -2.76 -22.25
C TRP A 170 -0.98 -3.37 -21.72
N LYS A 171 -1.43 -4.47 -22.34
CA LYS A 171 -2.37 -5.40 -21.73
C LYS A 171 -1.60 -6.25 -20.72
N VAL A 172 -1.88 -6.10 -19.43
CA VAL A 172 -1.20 -6.87 -18.39
C VAL A 172 -2.07 -8.02 -17.88
N VAL A 173 -1.50 -9.23 -17.88
CA VAL A 173 -2.05 -10.38 -17.16
C VAL A 173 -1.37 -10.42 -15.80
N TYR A 174 -2.08 -9.98 -14.76
CA TYR A 174 -1.57 -9.93 -13.40
C TYR A 174 -1.91 -11.21 -12.62
N LEU A 175 -0.89 -11.93 -12.15
CA LEU A 175 -1.03 -13.22 -11.45
C LEU A 175 -1.05 -13.08 -9.91
N GLY A 176 -0.69 -11.90 -9.38
CA GLY A 176 -0.59 -11.67 -7.94
C GLY A 176 0.72 -12.19 -7.34
N SER A 177 0.73 -12.35 -6.01
CA SER A 177 1.86 -12.92 -5.27
C SER A 177 1.78 -14.44 -5.19
N HIS A 178 2.91 -15.08 -4.84
CA HIS A 178 2.98 -16.52 -4.57
C HIS A 178 2.39 -17.39 -5.70
N THR A 179 2.80 -17.13 -6.94
CA THR A 179 2.34 -17.91 -8.10
C THR A 179 3.38 -18.96 -8.50
N PRO A 180 3.02 -20.26 -8.57
CA PRO A 180 3.91 -21.29 -9.07
C PRO A 180 4.44 -20.97 -10.48
N LEU A 181 5.72 -21.22 -10.73
CA LEU A 181 6.37 -20.78 -11.96
C LEU A 181 5.72 -21.36 -13.22
N PHE A 182 5.20 -22.59 -13.16
CA PHE A 182 4.51 -23.22 -14.29
C PHE A 182 3.22 -22.49 -14.69
N SER A 183 2.55 -21.80 -13.76
CA SER A 183 1.35 -21.02 -14.04
C SER A 183 1.64 -19.77 -14.87
N PHE A 184 2.89 -19.27 -14.90
CA PHE A 184 3.28 -18.21 -15.83
C PHE A 184 3.24 -18.68 -17.29
N ALA A 185 3.56 -19.96 -17.55
CA ALA A 185 3.48 -20.52 -18.90
C ALA A 185 2.02 -20.70 -19.36
N GLU A 186 1.10 -21.00 -18.44
CA GLU A 186 -0.34 -21.08 -18.74
C GLU A 186 -0.91 -19.71 -19.18
N ALA A 187 -0.40 -18.62 -18.60
CA ALA A 187 -0.82 -17.26 -18.93
C ALA A 187 -0.45 -16.83 -20.37
N ILE A 188 0.55 -17.46 -21.00
CA ILE A 188 0.94 -17.18 -22.39
C ILE A 188 -0.19 -17.56 -23.38
N ASN A 189 -0.98 -18.56 -23.03
CA ASN A 189 -2.00 -19.13 -23.91
C ASN A 189 -3.41 -18.53 -23.69
N ARG A 190 -3.53 -17.41 -22.97
CA ARG A 190 -4.79 -16.70 -22.68
C ARG A 190 -4.86 -15.34 -23.36
#